data_AF-A0A7H8QT94-F1
#
_entry.id   AF-A0A7H8QT94-F1
#
_cell.length_a   1.000
_cell.length_b   1.000
_cell.length_c   1.000
_cell.angle_alpha   90.00
_cell.angle_beta   90.00
_cell.angle_gamma   90.00
#
_symmetry.space_group_name_H-M   'P 1'
#
loop_
_entity.id
_entity.type
_entity.pdbx_description
1 polymer ?
#
loop_
_entity_poly.entity_id
_entity_poly.type
_entity_poly.pdbx_seq_one_letter_code
_entity_poly.pdbx_strand_id
1 'polypeptide(L)'
;MAIQFYIKAKYNTRLTIFGNSRLGDRVADKPTRQSAPKTKSGLQKVLRLTSDESWKQWLQSRLVKPWWTELWNDCLKTREKGIRSVGLAEVQERMLSGEANGIMKYSTTQPDKEEWDLADHIARFIWNTGSLNEKSNEGVFYNRRFSEDYQASIMWSLKSVLIQMHSPSYINKPTGGTAILGTKRDESPKEATTTGKKTKAHLTTVSQSRLEDPGKGFSRAFNGF
;
A
#
# COMPACT_ATOMS: atom_id res chain seq x y z
N MET A 1 -32.33 -4.96 6.98
CA MET A 1 -32.61 -4.02 8.10
C MET A 1 -31.58 -4.06 9.25
N ALA A 2 -30.78 -5.11 9.46
CA ALA A 2 -29.86 -5.20 10.60
C ALA A 2 -28.71 -4.16 10.65
N ILE A 3 -28.34 -3.54 9.52
CA ILE A 3 -27.21 -2.59 9.44
C ILE A 3 -27.50 -1.28 10.19
N GLN A 4 -28.74 -0.77 10.13
CA GLN A 4 -29.14 0.52 10.70
C GLN A 4 -29.14 0.55 12.24
N PHE A 5 -29.52 -0.55 12.89
CA PHE A 5 -29.63 -0.60 14.35
C PHE A 5 -28.28 -0.60 15.08
N TYR A 6 -27.22 -1.16 14.49
CA TYR A 6 -25.91 -1.24 15.15
C TYR A 6 -25.13 0.09 15.12
N ILE A 7 -25.33 0.91 14.07
CA ILE A 7 -24.70 2.23 13.92
C ILE A 7 -25.14 3.16 15.07
N LYS A 8 -26.43 3.15 15.42
CA LYS A 8 -27.01 4.01 16.45
C LYS A 8 -26.55 3.69 17.88
N ALA A 9 -26.11 2.45 18.13
CA ALA A 9 -25.69 1.98 19.46
C ALA A 9 -24.19 2.16 19.74
N LYS A 10 -23.32 2.08 18.72
CA LYS A 10 -21.85 2.06 18.92
C LYS A 10 -21.24 3.44 19.20
N TYR A 11 -21.84 4.52 18.69
CA TYR A 11 -21.24 5.87 18.72
C TYR A 11 -21.86 6.85 19.72
N ASN A 12 -23.05 6.56 20.26
CA ASN A 12 -23.72 7.45 21.23
C ASN A 12 -22.93 7.57 22.55
N THR A 13 -22.13 6.55 22.90
CA THR A 13 -21.30 6.50 24.12
C THR A 13 -20.07 7.42 24.09
N ARG A 14 -19.66 7.97 22.92
CA ARG A 14 -18.50 8.89 22.85
C ARG A 14 -18.87 10.35 23.15
N LEU A 15 -20.14 10.74 23.06
CA LEU A 15 -20.59 12.13 23.34
C LEU A 15 -20.71 12.42 24.85
N THR A 16 -20.98 11.42 25.69
CA THR A 16 -21.08 11.60 27.15
C THR A 16 -19.73 11.74 27.87
N ILE A 17 -18.62 11.39 27.24
CA ILE A 17 -17.29 11.37 27.89
C ILE A 17 -16.64 12.78 27.94
N PHE A 18 -17.10 13.73 27.12
CA PHE A 18 -16.62 15.13 27.15
C PHE A 18 -17.40 16.04 28.12
N GLY A 19 -18.34 15.49 28.90
CA GLY A 19 -19.29 16.27 29.69
C GLY A 19 -19.48 15.82 31.14
N ASN A 20 -18.40 15.57 31.89
CA ASN A 20 -18.37 15.79 33.35
C ASN A 20 -16.98 15.51 33.97
N SER A 21 -16.18 16.56 34.16
CA SER A 21 -14.99 16.51 35.01
C SER A 21 -15.35 16.85 36.45
N ARG A 22 -15.61 15.85 37.31
CA ARG A 22 -15.46 15.97 38.78
C ARG A 22 -15.42 14.62 39.50
N LEU A 23 -14.44 14.52 40.40
CA LEU A 23 -14.30 13.58 41.53
C LEU A 23 -14.03 12.09 41.22
N GLY A 24 -12.90 11.60 41.73
CA GLY A 24 -12.62 10.16 41.87
C GLY A 24 -11.16 9.80 41.62
N ASP A 25 -10.30 9.95 42.63
CA ASP A 25 -8.92 9.44 42.58
C ASP A 25 -8.90 7.92 42.38
N ARG A 26 -8.47 7.51 41.18
CA ARG A 26 -7.85 6.20 40.95
C ARG A 26 -6.66 6.41 40.04
N VAL A 27 -5.52 5.83 40.44
CA VAL A 27 -4.33 5.73 39.59
C VAL A 27 -4.69 4.90 38.37
N ALA A 28 -5.13 5.57 37.32
CA ALA A 28 -5.42 4.96 36.04
C ALA A 28 -4.09 4.55 35.40
N ASP A 29 -3.72 3.29 35.59
CA ASP A 29 -2.67 2.66 34.80
C ASP A 29 -3.00 2.87 33.33
N LYS A 30 -2.20 3.71 32.65
CA LYS A 30 -2.55 4.20 31.31
C LYS A 30 -2.50 2.99 30.39
N PRO A 31 -3.62 2.56 29.77
CA PRO A 31 -3.61 1.41 28.89
C PRO A 31 -2.59 1.67 27.79
N THR A 32 -1.56 0.82 27.73
CA THR A 32 -0.41 0.99 26.85
C THR A 32 -0.93 0.97 25.42
N ARG A 33 -1.03 2.16 24.80
CA ARG A 33 -1.58 2.32 23.45
C ARG A 33 -0.74 1.48 22.49
N GLN A 34 -1.30 0.34 22.07
CA GLN A 34 -0.66 -0.54 21.11
C GLN A 34 -0.38 0.28 19.84
N SER A 35 0.90 0.48 19.51
CA SER A 35 1.28 1.19 18.29
C SER A 35 1.15 0.24 17.10
N ALA A 36 0.58 0.72 16.01
CA ALA A 36 0.48 -0.09 14.80
C ALA A 36 1.87 -0.29 14.18
N PRO A 37 2.19 -1.50 13.66
CA PRO A 37 3.47 -1.74 13.00
C PRO A 37 3.61 -0.91 11.73
N LYS A 38 4.75 -0.24 11.56
CA LYS A 38 5.02 0.65 10.41
C LYS A 38 5.58 -0.05 9.16
N THR A 39 5.89 -1.35 9.24
CA THR A 39 6.55 -2.13 8.18
C THR A 39 5.70 -3.28 7.69
N LYS A 40 5.88 -3.73 6.44
CA LYS A 40 5.20 -4.91 5.88
C LYS A 40 5.33 -6.13 6.79
N SER A 41 6.54 -6.48 7.23
CA SER A 41 6.78 -7.63 8.12
C SER A 41 6.08 -7.48 9.47
N GLY A 42 6.05 -6.28 10.05
CA GLY A 42 5.31 -6.00 11.27
C GLY A 42 3.80 -6.19 11.10
N LEU A 43 3.24 -5.69 9.99
CA LEU A 43 1.84 -5.90 9.64
C LEU A 43 1.52 -7.37 9.39
N GLN A 44 2.34 -8.11 8.62
CA GLN A 44 2.19 -9.55 8.41
C GLN A 44 2.11 -10.31 9.74
N LYS A 45 2.99 -10.01 10.71
CA LYS A 45 2.97 -10.61 12.05
C LYS A 45 1.68 -10.28 12.82
N VAL A 46 1.30 -9.00 12.90
CA VAL A 46 0.08 -8.58 13.61
C VAL A 46 -1.18 -9.12 12.95
N LEU A 47 -1.23 -9.23 11.62
CA LEU A 47 -2.37 -9.74 10.85
C LEU A 47 -2.39 -11.27 10.68
N ARG A 48 -1.37 -11.98 11.16
CA ARG A 48 -1.17 -13.44 10.99
C ARG A 48 -1.05 -13.89 9.52
N LEU A 49 -0.64 -12.98 8.63
CA LEU A 49 -0.35 -13.24 7.21
C LEU A 49 1.12 -13.68 7.07
N THR A 50 1.43 -14.88 7.52
CA THR A 50 2.81 -15.37 7.76
C THR A 50 3.61 -15.62 6.49
N SER A 51 2.95 -15.85 5.33
CA SER A 51 3.61 -16.03 4.05
C SER A 51 3.38 -14.83 3.11
N ASP A 52 4.33 -14.59 2.21
CA ASP A 52 4.20 -13.53 1.20
C ASP A 52 3.05 -13.77 0.22
N GLU A 53 2.70 -15.04 -0.02
CA GLU A 53 1.54 -15.40 -0.83
C GLU A 53 0.22 -15.11 -0.08
N SER A 54 0.11 -15.43 1.23
CA SER A 54 -1.08 -15.07 2.03
C SER A 54 -1.29 -13.55 2.10
N TRP A 55 -0.19 -12.79 2.21
CA TRP A 55 -0.21 -11.33 2.14
C TRP A 55 -0.71 -10.84 0.78
N LYS A 56 -0.19 -11.39 -0.32
CA LYS A 56 -0.58 -11.03 -1.69
C LYS A 56 -2.05 -11.36 -1.96
N GLN A 57 -2.53 -12.55 -1.57
CA GLN A 57 -3.92 -12.97 -1.73
C GLN A 57 -4.87 -12.07 -0.94
N TRP A 58 -4.54 -11.73 0.29
CA TRP A 58 -5.33 -10.79 1.09
C TRP A 58 -5.37 -9.38 0.46
N LEU A 59 -4.22 -8.85 -0.02
CA LEU A 59 -4.18 -7.58 -0.76
C LEU A 59 -5.02 -7.62 -2.05
N GLN A 60 -5.08 -8.76 -2.74
CA GLN A 60 -5.86 -8.95 -3.95
C GLN A 60 -7.36 -9.19 -3.70
N SER A 61 -7.75 -9.49 -2.46
CA SER A 61 -9.12 -9.80 -2.09
C SER A 61 -10.08 -8.59 -2.20
N ARG A 62 -11.38 -8.90 -2.23
CA ARG A 62 -12.48 -7.92 -2.11
C ARG A 62 -12.42 -7.04 -0.86
N LEU A 63 -11.65 -7.43 0.15
CA LEU A 63 -11.52 -6.71 1.42
C LEU A 63 -10.57 -5.51 1.33
N VAL A 64 -9.64 -5.50 0.37
CA VAL A 64 -8.59 -4.47 0.23
C VAL A 64 -8.51 -3.89 -1.18
N LYS A 65 -8.45 -4.74 -2.22
CA LYS A 65 -8.14 -4.32 -3.59
C LYS A 65 -9.08 -3.23 -4.15
N PRO A 66 -10.42 -3.32 -4.06
CA PRO A 66 -11.30 -2.31 -4.65
C PRO A 66 -11.06 -0.92 -4.05
N TRP A 67 -10.99 -0.85 -2.73
CA TRP A 67 -10.81 0.39 -1.95
C TRP A 67 -9.43 1.01 -2.14
N TRP A 68 -8.39 0.17 -2.26
CA TRP A 68 -7.06 0.65 -2.62
C TRP A 68 -7.02 1.21 -4.04
N THR A 69 -7.60 0.51 -5.01
CA THR A 69 -7.65 0.96 -6.41
C THR A 69 -8.42 2.27 -6.55
N GLU A 70 -9.52 2.44 -5.82
CA GLU A 70 -10.27 3.69 -5.71
C GLU A 70 -9.40 4.83 -5.16
N LEU A 71 -8.81 4.67 -3.96
CA LEU A 71 -7.90 5.66 -3.37
C LEU A 71 -6.71 6.00 -4.29
N TRP A 72 -6.15 4.99 -4.96
CA TRP A 72 -5.03 5.16 -5.87
C TRP A 72 -5.41 5.98 -7.10
N ASN A 73 -6.49 5.62 -7.77
CA ASN A 73 -6.91 6.24 -9.02
C ASN A 73 -7.47 7.65 -8.84
N ASP A 74 -8.28 7.85 -7.81
CA ASP A 74 -9.01 9.11 -7.58
C ASP A 74 -8.08 10.19 -7.00
N CYS A 75 -7.10 9.80 -6.17
CA CYS A 75 -6.37 10.74 -5.34
C CYS A 75 -4.84 10.60 -5.37
N LEU A 76 -4.28 9.37 -5.31
CA LEU A 76 -2.83 9.21 -5.09
C LEU A 76 -1.98 9.21 -6.36
N LYS A 77 -2.50 8.77 -7.52
CA LYS A 77 -1.69 8.60 -8.74
C LYS A 77 -1.27 9.93 -9.38
N THR A 78 -2.12 10.95 -9.30
CA THR A 78 -1.96 12.32 -9.82
C THR A 78 -1.35 13.29 -8.81
N ARG A 79 -1.24 12.89 -7.53
CA ARG A 79 -0.89 13.79 -6.42
C ARG A 79 0.46 14.48 -6.62
N GLU A 80 0.44 15.80 -6.56
CA GLU A 80 1.64 16.62 -6.63
C GLU A 80 2.58 16.40 -5.43
N LYS A 81 3.88 16.55 -5.69
CA LYS A 81 4.92 16.48 -4.65
C LYS A 81 4.97 17.82 -3.92
N GLY A 82 4.84 17.79 -2.58
CA GLY A 82 4.96 18.98 -1.73
C GLY A 82 3.67 19.35 -0.98
N ILE A 83 2.50 18.87 -1.43
CA ILE A 83 1.24 19.09 -0.73
C ILE A 83 1.31 18.50 0.70
N ARG A 84 0.89 19.29 1.69
CA ARG A 84 0.82 18.92 3.11
C ARG A 84 0.21 17.52 3.30
N SER A 85 0.85 16.71 4.13
CA SER A 85 0.34 15.40 4.50
C SER A 85 -0.75 15.53 5.57
N VAL A 86 -1.90 14.90 5.31
CA VAL A 86 -2.97 14.69 6.29
C VAL A 86 -2.50 13.78 7.44
N GLY A 87 -2.97 14.05 8.67
CA GLY A 87 -2.66 13.25 9.86
C GLY A 87 -3.65 12.11 10.10
N LEU A 88 -3.26 11.07 10.86
CA LEU A 88 -4.20 9.99 11.24
C LEU A 88 -5.35 10.52 12.12
N ALA A 89 -5.07 11.41 13.07
CA ALA A 89 -6.09 11.98 13.96
C ALA A 89 -7.17 12.74 13.17
N GLU A 90 -6.77 13.54 12.18
CA GLU A 90 -7.66 14.26 11.25
C GLU A 90 -8.54 13.29 10.46
N VAL A 91 -7.99 12.19 9.94
CA VAL A 91 -8.78 11.14 9.26
C VAL A 91 -9.73 10.43 10.21
N GLN A 92 -9.34 10.17 11.46
CA GLN A 92 -10.24 9.57 12.45
C GLN A 92 -11.40 10.52 12.79
N GLU A 93 -11.14 11.82 12.92
CA GLU A 93 -12.17 12.83 13.12
C GLU A 93 -13.12 12.92 11.91
N ARG A 94 -12.58 12.94 10.69
CA ARG A 94 -13.35 12.86 9.43
C ARG A 94 -14.25 11.64 9.40
N MET A 95 -13.71 10.45 9.71
CA MET A 95 -14.48 9.20 9.76
C MET A 95 -15.62 9.25 10.78
N LEU A 96 -15.40 9.87 11.95
CA LEU A 96 -16.43 10.01 12.98
C LEU A 96 -17.53 10.98 12.55
N SER A 97 -17.19 12.16 12.01
CA SER A 97 -18.19 13.15 11.60
C SER A 97 -18.98 12.74 10.35
N GLY A 98 -18.33 12.09 9.39
CA GLY A 98 -18.96 11.60 8.15
C GLY A 98 -19.86 10.37 8.31
N GLU A 99 -19.82 9.69 9.45
CA GLU A 99 -20.68 8.53 9.78
C GLU A 99 -21.57 8.78 11.02
N ALA A 100 -21.54 10.01 11.58
CA ALA A 100 -22.38 10.41 12.71
C ALA A 100 -23.82 10.74 12.26
N ASN A 101 -24.76 10.71 13.21
CA ASN A 101 -26.13 11.23 13.04
C ASN A 101 -26.94 10.64 11.87
N GLY A 102 -26.56 9.45 11.37
CA GLY A 102 -27.19 8.81 10.21
C GLY A 102 -26.64 9.27 8.85
N ILE A 103 -25.62 10.13 8.85
CA ILE A 103 -24.80 10.41 7.66
C ILE A 103 -24.00 9.13 7.34
N MET A 104 -23.77 8.87 6.06
CA MET A 104 -23.08 7.68 5.56
C MET A 104 -22.05 8.07 4.47
N LYS A 105 -21.23 9.10 4.73
CA LYS A 105 -20.37 9.75 3.72
C LYS A 105 -19.38 8.74 3.10
N TYR A 106 -18.82 7.84 3.89
CA TYR A 106 -17.81 6.88 3.45
C TYR A 106 -18.34 5.45 3.32
N SER A 107 -19.38 5.09 4.07
CA SER A 107 -20.01 3.76 4.03
C SER A 107 -20.97 3.55 2.86
N THR A 108 -21.45 4.62 2.22
CA THR A 108 -22.29 4.51 1.02
C THR A 108 -21.53 3.88 -0.15
N THR A 109 -22.22 3.04 -0.93
CA THR A 109 -21.66 2.36 -2.11
C THR A 109 -21.25 3.37 -3.19
N GLN A 110 -22.08 4.39 -3.41
CA GLN A 110 -21.89 5.45 -4.40
C GLN A 110 -21.87 6.79 -3.66
N PRO A 111 -20.70 7.24 -3.16
CA PRO A 111 -20.57 8.56 -2.55
C PRO A 111 -20.55 9.64 -3.62
N ASP A 112 -21.15 10.77 -3.30
CA ASP A 112 -20.74 12.03 -3.91
C ASP A 112 -19.31 12.36 -3.44
N LYS A 113 -18.45 12.72 -4.39
CA LYS A 113 -17.03 13.00 -4.21
C LYS A 113 -16.60 14.39 -4.67
N GLU A 114 -17.52 15.25 -5.12
CA GLU A 114 -17.15 16.53 -5.76
C GLU A 114 -16.32 17.43 -4.83
N GLU A 115 -16.64 17.45 -3.54
CA GLU A 115 -15.92 18.22 -2.51
C GLU A 115 -14.85 17.42 -1.75
N TRP A 116 -14.45 16.23 -2.20
CA TRP A 116 -13.54 15.37 -1.43
C TRP A 116 -12.08 15.80 -1.55
N ASP A 117 -11.41 15.92 -0.41
CA ASP A 117 -9.96 16.05 -0.35
C ASP A 117 -9.26 14.73 0.01
N LEU A 118 -7.93 14.79 0.13
CA LEU A 118 -7.07 13.66 0.49
C LEU A 118 -7.49 12.94 1.80
N ALA A 119 -7.99 13.67 2.80
CA ALA A 119 -8.43 13.08 4.06
C ALA A 119 -9.74 12.30 3.90
N ASP A 120 -10.68 12.78 3.07
CA ASP A 120 -11.93 12.06 2.75
C ASP A 120 -11.65 10.75 1.99
N HIS A 121 -10.80 10.79 0.96
CA HIS A 121 -10.42 9.58 0.23
C HIS A 121 -9.70 8.55 1.14
N ILE A 122 -8.84 9.00 2.05
CA ILE A 122 -8.19 8.10 3.02
C ILE A 122 -9.20 7.59 4.06
N ALA A 123 -10.13 8.42 4.54
CA ALA A 123 -11.19 8.03 5.45
C ALA A 123 -12.04 6.90 4.85
N ARG A 124 -12.45 7.03 3.57
CA ARG A 124 -13.17 5.97 2.86
C ARG A 124 -12.38 4.68 2.75
N PHE A 125 -11.10 4.75 2.40
CA PHE A 125 -10.24 3.57 2.32
C PHE A 125 -10.16 2.85 3.68
N ILE A 126 -9.89 3.58 4.76
CA ILE A 126 -9.73 3.01 6.10
C ILE A 126 -11.05 2.45 6.62
N TRP A 127 -12.15 3.19 6.45
CA TRP A 127 -13.49 2.79 6.90
C TRP A 127 -13.94 1.47 6.26
N ASN A 128 -13.90 1.39 4.93
CA ASN A 128 -14.39 0.20 4.22
C ASN A 128 -13.45 -0.99 4.38
N THR A 129 -12.13 -0.79 4.27
CA THR A 129 -11.15 -1.88 4.48
C THR A 129 -11.21 -2.40 5.92
N GLY A 130 -11.31 -1.53 6.92
CA GLY A 130 -11.49 -1.91 8.32
C GLY A 130 -12.79 -2.68 8.55
N SER A 131 -13.93 -2.08 8.18
CA SER A 131 -15.27 -2.67 8.34
C SER A 131 -15.40 -4.05 7.70
N LEU A 132 -14.87 -4.24 6.50
CA LEU A 132 -14.96 -5.53 5.81
C LEU A 132 -14.03 -6.58 6.44
N ASN A 133 -12.85 -6.19 6.93
CA ASN A 133 -11.94 -7.10 7.63
C ASN A 133 -12.42 -7.44 9.06
N GLU A 134 -13.28 -6.64 9.68
CA GLU A 134 -13.99 -6.95 10.94
C GLU A 134 -15.17 -7.91 10.70
N LYS A 135 -15.99 -7.64 9.68
CA LYS A 135 -17.29 -8.33 9.45
C LYS A 135 -17.17 -9.65 8.68
N SER A 136 -16.22 -9.78 7.76
CA SER A 136 -16.07 -10.98 6.92
C SER A 136 -15.30 -12.06 7.66
N ASN A 137 -15.74 -13.32 7.61
CA ASN A 137 -15.00 -14.48 8.18
C ASN A 137 -13.60 -14.67 7.58
N GLU A 138 -13.38 -14.20 6.35
CA GLU A 138 -12.08 -14.12 5.66
C GLU A 138 -11.19 -12.94 6.11
N GLY A 139 -11.69 -12.07 7.00
CA GLY A 139 -11.08 -10.80 7.35
C GLY A 139 -10.00 -10.88 8.43
N VAL A 140 -8.93 -10.08 8.30
CA VAL A 140 -7.78 -10.13 9.22
C VAL A 140 -8.06 -9.56 10.63
N PHE A 141 -9.26 -9.01 10.85
CA PHE A 141 -9.78 -8.58 12.15
C PHE A 141 -10.93 -9.47 12.66
N TYR A 142 -11.40 -10.43 11.87
CA TYR A 142 -12.51 -11.31 12.23
C TYR A 142 -12.21 -12.15 13.46
N ASN A 143 -13.14 -12.14 14.42
CA ASN A 143 -12.96 -12.78 15.74
C ASN A 143 -11.69 -12.32 16.48
N ARG A 144 -11.25 -11.07 16.29
CA ARG A 144 -10.10 -10.47 16.99
C ARG A 144 -10.54 -9.28 17.83
N ARG A 145 -10.05 -9.24 19.07
CA ARG A 145 -10.35 -8.18 20.05
C ARG A 145 -9.50 -6.92 19.83
N PHE A 146 -9.47 -6.38 18.61
CA PHE A 146 -8.81 -5.11 18.30
C PHE A 146 -9.79 -3.95 18.45
N SER A 147 -9.41 -2.90 19.17
CA SER A 147 -10.18 -1.66 19.23
C SER A 147 -10.21 -0.93 17.89
N GLU A 148 -11.26 -0.15 17.62
CA GLU A 148 -11.42 0.61 16.38
C GLU A 148 -10.23 1.56 16.12
N ASP A 149 -9.75 2.26 17.16
CA ASP A 149 -8.57 3.13 17.06
C ASP A 149 -7.30 2.35 16.64
N TYR A 150 -7.15 1.09 17.08
CA TYR A 150 -6.03 0.22 16.69
C TYR A 150 -6.20 -0.35 15.28
N GLN A 151 -7.42 -0.76 14.91
CA GLN A 151 -7.76 -1.18 13.53
C GLN A 151 -7.48 -0.05 12.52
N ALA A 152 -7.91 1.18 12.82
CA ALA A 152 -7.64 2.37 12.01
C ALA A 152 -6.12 2.64 11.90
N SER A 153 -5.38 2.49 13.00
CA SER A 153 -3.91 2.63 13.02
C SER A 153 -3.20 1.56 12.16
N ILE A 154 -3.69 0.32 12.17
CA ILE A 154 -3.22 -0.76 11.28
C ILE A 154 -3.50 -0.40 9.82
N MET A 155 -4.70 0.06 9.50
CA MET A 155 -5.10 0.43 8.13
C MET A 155 -4.35 1.67 7.61
N TRP A 156 -4.01 2.62 8.48
CA TRP A 156 -3.10 3.73 8.17
C TRP A 156 -1.68 3.27 7.81
N SER A 157 -1.19 2.27 8.54
CA SER A 157 0.11 1.65 8.27
C SER A 157 0.09 0.82 6.99
N LEU A 158 -1.01 0.10 6.72
CA LEU A 158 -1.26 -0.60 5.45
C LEU A 158 -1.20 0.37 4.26
N LYS A 159 -1.96 1.48 4.32
CA LYS A 159 -1.90 2.55 3.31
C LYS A 159 -0.46 2.99 3.03
N SER A 160 0.34 3.18 4.09
CA SER A 160 1.73 3.64 3.98
C SER A 160 2.63 2.61 3.28
N VAL A 161 2.46 1.31 3.58
CA VAL A 161 3.14 0.21 2.86
C VAL A 161 2.70 0.14 1.40
N LEU A 162 1.40 0.29 1.13
CA LEU A 162 0.87 0.27 -0.24
C LEU A 162 1.40 1.44 -1.08
N ILE A 163 1.51 2.65 -0.51
CA ILE A 163 2.17 3.80 -1.17
C ILE A 163 3.64 3.45 -1.50
N GLN A 164 4.39 2.83 -0.59
CA GLN A 164 5.77 2.42 -0.86
C GLN A 164 5.87 1.41 -2.01
N MET A 165 4.94 0.45 -2.10
CA MET A 165 4.86 -0.52 -3.20
C MET A 165 4.58 0.15 -4.56
N HIS A 166 3.94 1.33 -4.59
CA HIS A 166 3.69 2.13 -5.80
C HIS A 166 4.72 3.25 -6.03
N SER A 167 5.77 3.32 -5.21
CA SER A 167 6.88 4.24 -5.48
C SER A 167 7.64 3.82 -6.75
N PRO A 168 8.27 4.75 -7.50
CA PRO A 168 8.92 4.45 -8.78
C PRO A 168 9.94 3.30 -8.71
N SER A 169 10.65 3.16 -7.58
CA SER A 169 11.66 2.12 -7.33
C SER A 169 11.08 0.72 -7.11
N TYR A 170 9.75 0.57 -6.96
CA TYR A 170 9.07 -0.69 -6.67
C TYR A 170 7.91 -1.01 -7.61
N ILE A 171 7.22 -0.01 -8.17
CA ILE A 171 5.96 -0.18 -8.89
C ILE A 171 5.99 -1.23 -10.02
N ASN A 172 7.08 -1.29 -10.78
CA ASN A 172 7.26 -2.22 -11.91
C ASN A 172 7.91 -3.57 -11.53
N LYS A 173 8.17 -3.82 -10.23
CA LYS A 173 8.72 -5.12 -9.78
C LYS A 173 7.60 -6.16 -9.65
N PRO A 174 7.91 -7.47 -9.65
CA PRO A 174 6.93 -8.53 -9.37
C PRO A 174 6.24 -8.40 -8.00
N THR A 175 6.92 -7.77 -7.03
CA THR A 175 6.40 -7.42 -5.69
C THR A 175 5.84 -5.99 -5.59
N GLY A 176 5.72 -5.31 -6.73
CA GLY A 176 5.27 -3.93 -6.84
C GLY A 176 3.76 -3.75 -6.83
N GLY A 177 3.33 -2.50 -6.65
CA GLY A 177 1.92 -2.10 -6.63
C GLY A 177 1.16 -2.56 -7.87
N THR A 178 1.69 -2.30 -9.06
CA THR A 178 1.06 -2.67 -10.34
C THR A 178 0.92 -4.18 -10.49
N ALA A 179 1.97 -4.95 -10.18
CA ALA A 179 1.96 -6.41 -10.33
C ALA A 179 0.99 -7.10 -9.36
N ILE A 180 0.81 -6.56 -8.15
CA ILE A 180 -0.07 -7.17 -7.13
C ILE A 180 -1.51 -6.65 -7.25
N LEU A 181 -1.72 -5.34 -7.43
CA LEU A 181 -3.04 -4.71 -7.33
C LEU A 181 -3.65 -4.35 -8.70
N GLY A 182 -2.91 -4.48 -9.80
CA GLY A 182 -3.39 -4.19 -11.16
C GLY A 182 -3.57 -2.69 -11.46
N THR A 183 -3.17 -1.83 -10.53
CA THR A 183 -3.13 -0.38 -10.68
C THR A 183 -2.05 0.04 -11.68
N LYS A 184 -2.30 1.06 -12.49
CA LYS A 184 -1.28 1.67 -13.36
C LYS A 184 -0.90 3.04 -12.80
N ARG A 185 0.31 3.47 -13.15
CA ARG A 185 0.73 4.88 -13.07
C ARG A 185 0.74 5.40 -14.50
N ASP A 186 0.21 6.58 -14.71
CA ASP A 186 0.24 7.21 -16.03
C ASP A 186 1.72 7.47 -16.39
N GLU A 187 2.17 6.95 -17.54
CA GLU A 187 3.55 7.12 -17.99
C GLU A 187 3.74 8.56 -18.46
N SER A 188 4.27 9.41 -17.58
CA SER A 188 4.84 10.70 -17.99
C SER A 188 5.83 10.46 -19.14
N PRO A 189 5.71 11.16 -20.29
CA PRO A 189 6.52 10.89 -21.47
C PRO A 189 8.00 10.85 -21.12
N LYS A 190 8.64 9.69 -21.31
CA LYS A 190 10.09 9.59 -21.21
C LYS A 190 10.67 10.13 -22.50
N GLU A 191 11.27 11.31 -22.45
CA GLU A 191 12.24 11.69 -23.47
C GLU A 191 13.30 10.57 -23.57
N ALA A 192 13.52 10.10 -24.79
CA ALA A 192 14.42 8.99 -25.05
C ALA A 192 15.88 9.44 -24.96
N THR A 193 16.45 9.50 -23.75
CA THR A 193 17.90 9.62 -23.57
C THR A 193 18.54 8.25 -23.78
N THR A 194 18.86 7.94 -25.05
CA THR A 194 19.35 6.62 -25.47
C THR A 194 20.77 6.34 -24.96
N THR A 195 20.90 5.29 -24.14
CA THR A 195 22.07 4.37 -23.99
C THR A 195 23.50 4.92 -23.87
N GLY A 196 24.18 4.53 -22.78
CA GLY A 196 25.64 4.75 -22.63
C GLY A 196 26.39 3.85 -21.64
N LYS A 197 25.87 2.69 -21.21
CA LYS A 197 26.57 1.81 -20.26
C LYS A 197 27.34 0.68 -20.96
N LYS A 198 28.65 0.89 -21.18
CA LYS A 198 29.57 -0.17 -21.61
C LYS A 198 29.79 -1.17 -20.47
N THR A 199 29.49 -2.45 -20.72
CA THR A 199 30.03 -3.59 -19.98
C THR A 199 30.69 -4.54 -20.98
N LYS A 200 32.02 -4.57 -21.01
CA LYS A 200 32.76 -5.64 -21.70
C LYS A 200 32.82 -6.85 -20.77
N ALA A 201 31.98 -7.84 -21.02
CA ALA A 201 32.21 -9.19 -20.54
C ALA A 201 33.17 -9.91 -21.51
N HIS A 202 34.09 -10.69 -20.95
CA HIS A 202 35.08 -11.46 -21.68
C HIS A 202 34.43 -12.74 -22.22
N LEU A 203 34.47 -12.98 -23.54
CA LEU A 203 34.08 -14.27 -24.10
C LEU A 203 35.01 -14.68 -25.26
N THR A 204 35.83 -15.69 -24.99
CA THR A 204 36.61 -16.42 -25.97
C THR A 204 35.73 -17.48 -26.62
N THR A 205 35.53 -17.46 -27.93
CA THR A 205 35.17 -18.66 -28.71
C THR A 205 35.79 -18.59 -30.10
N VAL A 206 36.47 -19.68 -30.45
CA VAL A 206 37.12 -19.96 -31.73
C VAL A 206 36.11 -19.96 -32.90
N SER A 207 36.52 -19.43 -34.05
CA SER A 207 35.88 -19.69 -35.34
C SER A 207 36.93 -20.26 -36.30
N GLN A 208 36.65 -21.43 -36.87
CA GLN A 208 37.58 -22.21 -37.69
C GLN A 208 37.02 -22.37 -39.12
N SER A 209 37.93 -22.60 -40.07
CA SER A 209 37.72 -23.04 -41.46
C SER A 209 37.12 -22.04 -42.48
N ARG A 210 37.98 -21.65 -43.44
CA ARG A 210 37.65 -21.63 -44.88
C ARG A 210 38.93 -21.83 -45.71
N LEU A 211 39.06 -23.01 -46.34
CA LEU A 211 39.92 -23.31 -47.51
C LEU A 211 39.35 -22.55 -48.75
N GLU A 212 40.02 -22.23 -49.88
CA GLU A 212 41.26 -22.64 -50.61
C GLU A 212 41.85 -21.40 -51.35
N ASP A 213 43.07 -21.33 -51.92
CA ASP A 213 44.36 -21.95 -51.58
C ASP A 213 45.61 -21.11 -52.05
N PRO A 214 46.25 -21.24 -53.26
CA PRO A 214 47.71 -21.16 -53.29
C PRO A 214 48.36 -19.99 -54.05
N GLY A 215 49.60 -19.63 -53.66
CA GLY A 215 50.47 -18.83 -54.53
C GLY A 215 51.80 -18.33 -53.96
N LYS A 216 52.87 -19.15 -54.09
CA LYS A 216 54.32 -18.76 -54.19
C LYS A 216 54.99 -18.01 -53.01
N GLY A 217 56.17 -18.52 -52.58
CA GLY A 217 57.28 -17.61 -52.25
C GLY A 217 58.31 -17.99 -51.17
N PHE A 218 59.22 -18.93 -51.47
CA PHE A 218 60.65 -18.91 -51.10
C PHE A 218 61.15 -18.71 -49.63
N SER A 219 61.72 -19.82 -49.12
CA SER A 219 63.09 -19.95 -48.59
C SER A 219 63.46 -19.76 -47.12
N ARG A 220 64.34 -20.69 -46.69
CA ARG A 220 65.05 -20.79 -45.41
C ARG A 220 66.43 -20.11 -45.46
N ALA A 221 66.85 -19.56 -44.33
CA ALA A 221 68.20 -19.60 -43.72
C ALA A 221 68.05 -18.91 -42.34
N PHE A 222 68.39 -19.42 -41.16
CA PHE A 222 69.40 -20.37 -40.66
C PHE A 222 70.85 -19.84 -40.61
N ASN A 223 71.36 -19.76 -39.37
CA ASN A 223 72.72 -19.42 -38.89
C ASN A 223 73.24 -17.98 -39.03
N GLY A 224 73.86 -17.48 -37.93
CA GLY A 224 74.77 -16.34 -38.01
C GLY A 224 75.13 -15.61 -36.70
N PHE A 225 75.70 -16.31 -35.71
CA PHE A 225 76.37 -15.79 -34.48
C PHE A 225 75.51 -15.08 -33.41
#